data_AF-A0A8H3GQ23-F1
#
_entry.id   AF-A0A8H3GQ23-F1
#
_cell.length_a   1.000
_cell.length_b   1.000
_cell.length_c   1.000
_cell.angle_alpha   90.00
_cell.angle_beta   90.00
_cell.angle_gamma   90.00
#
_symmetry.space_group_name_H-M   'P 1'
#
loop_
_entity.id
_entity.type
_entity.pdbx_description
1 polymer ?
#
loop_
_entity_poly.entity_id
_entity_poly.type
_entity_poly.pdbx_seq_one_letter_code
_entity_poly.pdbx_strand_id
1 'polypeptide(L)'
;MNIDDYRQMRDNLSSIVDSLPYLTSAIPQPPLLDVEGGLFGGGDGGVVGVKNFRISAQKDIDGLDNYISQHLNTSGPLPPLSTNAPYILAVWSEIIAACPIQAVGRTFNLPKEKGRGKDAGTVKVDVVADEGRRWIRVNTIKNSRLMTEIHELDGYDSESSEENSPQNGNIVSPSGENSIIRMARSLLVAAKHHVVPDTGETPRVTLRLTRLETDPTDSEELIDNRITRTLKELEAMGVDIQLGERPFPPRLVAPISPPPTPPRPTRRVNLDLSLIIALVSDLTHAPLPANEAEAYERFRPLTRVWKSGKLFRSTVINTSEPSSDDEENGVNEGEDVVKDSHEHSRALALQLLSEMRHSLLDEMAAYLEANDQSLEFWTTPEAQQRCAKIVQKIGGESERRRAQALFNPDGKQAFWEGSRFGDAFIPGLVPLRVYPQHVPTATSLPNPKPTTPYEIFARRLFRTCRILLSPSHAQAQARLKGTTVPLGYATELGPPGDMPLAPSIDTGTPSPSVLAGSRPNTRLTAHTVRSMLWGVSSRVTTLTANRASVRAVLREMKILAGIGTGADDAEGVARDDAGSSGSTCEQEKEVGDEGIAVLWVVEPRSLAEQMRSDVVNAGEGVNT
;
A
#
# COMPACT_ATOMS: atom_id res chain seq x y z
N MET A 1 10.44 -36.75 25.55
CA MET A 1 11.26 -35.64 25.06
C MET A 1 12.35 -35.41 26.08
N ASN A 2 13.61 -35.47 25.67
CA ASN A 2 14.76 -35.16 26.51
C ASN A 2 15.08 -33.66 26.43
N ILE A 3 16.09 -33.20 27.17
CA ILE A 3 16.49 -31.79 27.15
C ILE A 3 17.07 -31.36 25.79
N ASP A 4 17.70 -32.27 25.06
CA ASP A 4 18.31 -32.00 23.76
C ASP A 4 17.26 -31.77 22.66
N ASP A 5 16.12 -32.47 22.72
CA ASP A 5 14.97 -32.23 21.86
C ASP A 5 14.45 -30.78 22.00
N TYR A 6 14.38 -30.27 23.24
CA TYR A 6 13.96 -28.90 23.51
C TYR A 6 15.00 -27.87 23.05
N ARG A 7 16.30 -28.18 23.20
CA ARG A 7 17.39 -27.34 22.66
C ARG A 7 17.33 -27.25 21.14
N GLN A 8 17.16 -28.38 20.46
CA GLN A 8 17.02 -28.41 19.01
C GLN A 8 15.81 -27.58 18.53
N MET A 9 14.69 -27.69 19.24
CA MET A 9 13.48 -26.91 18.94
C MET A 9 13.71 -25.41 19.10
N ARG A 10 14.39 -25.02 20.19
CA ARG A 10 14.79 -23.64 20.46
C ARG A 10 15.71 -23.09 19.37
N ASP A 11 16.74 -23.84 18.98
CA ASP A 11 17.68 -23.43 17.93
C ASP A 11 17.00 -23.30 16.57
N ASN A 12 16.07 -24.20 16.25
CA ASN A 12 15.25 -24.08 15.05
C ASN A 12 14.38 -22.81 15.06
N LEU A 13 13.77 -22.45 16.20
CA LEU A 13 13.02 -21.19 16.32
C LEU A 13 13.94 -19.97 16.18
N SER A 14 15.13 -19.98 16.76
CA SER A 14 16.11 -18.90 16.56
C SER A 14 16.51 -18.77 15.09
N SER A 15 16.72 -19.89 14.39
CA SER A 15 16.98 -19.91 12.95
C SER A 15 15.83 -19.27 12.14
N ILE A 16 14.57 -19.46 12.56
CA ILE A 16 13.41 -18.79 11.96
C ILE A 16 13.51 -17.27 12.14
N VAL A 17 13.68 -16.81 13.38
CA VAL A 17 13.73 -15.36 13.69
C VAL A 17 14.82 -14.67 12.88
N ASP A 18 15.98 -15.30 12.78
CA ASP A 18 17.11 -14.84 11.98
C ASP A 18 16.87 -14.88 10.47
N SER A 19 16.01 -15.78 9.99
CA SER A 19 15.68 -15.95 8.58
C SER A 19 14.58 -15.01 8.08
N LEU A 20 13.72 -14.51 8.97
CA LEU A 20 12.57 -13.66 8.62
C LEU A 20 12.94 -12.38 7.84
N PRO A 21 14.03 -11.66 8.15
CA PRO A 21 14.43 -10.50 7.33
C PRO A 21 14.66 -10.88 5.87
N TYR A 22 15.22 -12.07 5.61
CA TYR A 22 15.56 -12.53 4.26
C TYR A 22 14.39 -13.16 3.50
N LEU A 23 13.35 -13.60 4.21
CA LEU A 23 12.09 -14.02 3.58
C LEU A 23 11.50 -12.90 2.71
N THR A 24 11.72 -11.66 3.14
CA THR A 24 11.16 -10.47 2.51
C THR A 24 12.05 -9.86 1.43
N SER A 25 13.36 -10.11 1.48
CA SER A 25 14.31 -9.71 0.43
C SER A 25 14.19 -10.57 -0.83
N ALA A 26 13.61 -11.77 -0.72
CA ALA A 26 13.27 -12.64 -1.85
C ALA A 26 11.99 -12.20 -2.60
N ILE A 27 11.25 -11.20 -2.08
CA ILE A 27 10.03 -10.71 -2.70
C ILE A 27 10.39 -9.62 -3.70
N PRO A 28 9.96 -9.74 -4.97
CA PRO A 28 10.21 -8.71 -5.98
C PRO A 28 9.75 -7.35 -5.48
N GLN A 29 10.65 -6.36 -5.49
CA GLN A 29 10.25 -4.99 -5.20
C GLN A 29 9.18 -4.55 -6.21
N PRO A 30 8.17 -3.79 -5.77
CA PRO A 30 7.19 -3.28 -6.71
C PRO A 30 7.92 -2.40 -7.74
N PRO A 31 7.47 -2.36 -9.01
CA PRO A 31 8.11 -1.59 -10.08
C PRO A 31 7.82 -0.09 -9.88
N LEU A 32 8.35 0.47 -8.80
CA LEU A 32 8.10 1.82 -8.31
C LEU A 32 9.45 2.51 -8.11
N LEU A 33 9.57 3.71 -8.65
CA LEU A 33 10.72 4.57 -8.46
C LEU A 33 10.31 5.69 -7.48
N ASP A 34 10.85 5.63 -6.25
CA ASP A 34 10.65 6.59 -5.17
C ASP A 34 12.03 7.03 -4.65
N VAL A 35 12.49 8.20 -5.10
CA VAL A 35 13.90 8.62 -4.99
C VAL A 35 14.31 9.03 -3.58
N GLU A 36 13.40 9.59 -2.79
CA GLU A 36 13.72 10.08 -1.44
C GLU A 36 13.50 9.04 -0.33
N GLY A 37 12.98 7.87 -0.69
CA GLY A 37 12.57 6.86 0.27
C GLY A 37 11.35 7.28 1.11
N GLY A 38 10.71 6.30 1.73
CA GLY A 38 9.65 6.56 2.71
C GLY A 38 8.21 6.53 2.22
N LEU A 39 7.90 6.33 0.92
CA LEU A 39 6.53 5.93 0.53
C LEU A 39 6.26 4.52 1.03
N PHE A 40 7.33 3.73 1.00
CA PHE A 40 7.30 2.29 1.18
C PHE A 40 7.83 1.84 2.54
N GLY A 41 8.62 2.67 3.22
CA GLY A 41 9.25 2.33 4.51
C GLY A 41 10.17 1.10 4.41
N GLY A 42 11.23 1.04 5.20
CA GLY A 42 11.98 -0.21 5.40
C GLY A 42 11.22 -1.25 6.23
N GLY A 43 9.89 -1.27 6.16
CA GLY A 43 9.04 -2.13 7.00
C GLY A 43 8.98 -3.54 6.45
N ASP A 44 9.35 -4.52 7.29
CA ASP A 44 9.26 -5.98 7.13
C ASP A 44 8.60 -6.37 5.80
N GLY A 45 9.40 -6.57 4.76
CA GLY A 45 8.93 -6.47 3.38
C GLY A 45 7.65 -7.28 3.09
N GLY A 46 6.62 -6.55 2.69
CA GLY A 46 5.47 -7.02 1.91
C GLY A 46 4.47 -8.01 2.54
N VAL A 47 4.89 -8.91 3.42
CA VAL A 47 4.09 -10.06 3.88
C VAL A 47 3.35 -9.73 5.17
N VAL A 48 2.03 -9.78 5.11
CA VAL A 48 1.18 -9.54 6.30
C VAL A 48 1.36 -10.65 7.33
N GLY A 49 1.46 -10.28 8.60
CA GLY A 49 1.49 -11.22 9.72
C GLY A 49 2.89 -11.74 10.09
N VAL A 50 3.94 -11.39 9.33
CA VAL A 50 5.33 -11.78 9.65
C VAL A 50 5.77 -11.23 11.02
N LYS A 51 5.43 -9.97 11.34
CA LYS A 51 5.72 -9.37 12.66
C LYS A 51 5.10 -10.18 13.80
N ASN A 52 3.82 -10.54 13.68
CA ASN A 52 3.12 -11.33 14.70
C ASN A 52 3.68 -12.75 14.80
N PHE A 53 4.08 -13.34 13.67
CA PHE A 53 4.76 -14.63 13.63
C PHE A 53 6.12 -14.58 14.33
N ARG A 54 6.93 -13.53 14.09
CA ARG A 54 8.20 -13.26 14.80
C ARG A 54 7.99 -13.18 16.31
N ILE A 55 7.00 -12.40 16.76
CA ILE A 55 6.67 -12.24 18.18
C ILE A 55 6.26 -13.58 18.79
N SER A 56 5.46 -14.39 18.08
CA SER A 56 5.07 -15.72 18.56
C SER A 56 6.27 -16.65 18.70
N ALA A 57 7.17 -16.67 17.72
CA ALA A 57 8.38 -17.49 17.78
C ALA A 57 9.28 -17.05 18.94
N GLN A 58 9.46 -15.75 19.16
CA GLN A 58 10.26 -15.23 20.28
C GLN A 58 9.69 -15.64 21.64
N LYS A 59 8.36 -15.57 21.82
CA LYS A 59 7.72 -16.01 23.07
C LYS A 59 7.98 -17.49 23.39
N ASP A 60 7.94 -18.36 22.38
CA ASP A 60 8.24 -19.79 22.57
C ASP A 60 9.75 -20.03 22.81
N ILE A 61 10.65 -19.24 22.20
CA ILE A 61 12.10 -19.26 22.53
C ILE A 61 12.30 -18.94 24.01
N ASP A 62 11.72 -17.85 24.50
CA ASP A 62 11.86 -17.42 25.89
C ASP A 62 11.28 -18.47 26.85
N GLY A 63 10.16 -19.10 26.48
CA GLY A 63 9.55 -20.21 27.23
C GLY A 63 10.44 -21.45 27.29
N LEU A 64 11.07 -21.82 26.17
CA LEU A 64 12.01 -22.94 26.09
C LEU A 64 13.30 -22.66 26.88
N ASP A 65 13.87 -21.46 26.77
CA ASP A 65 15.09 -21.07 27.49
C ASP A 65 14.87 -21.13 29.02
N ASN A 66 13.71 -20.66 29.50
CA ASN A 66 13.32 -20.77 30.90
C ASN A 66 13.17 -22.22 31.35
N TYR A 67 12.47 -23.04 30.55
CA TYR A 67 12.23 -24.44 30.87
C TYR A 67 13.51 -25.27 30.88
N ILE A 68 14.39 -25.09 29.89
CA ILE A 68 15.70 -25.73 29.81
C ILE A 68 16.52 -25.36 31.04
N SER A 69 16.59 -24.08 31.38
CA SER A 69 17.36 -23.58 32.55
C SER A 69 16.90 -24.22 33.87
N GLN A 70 15.58 -24.40 34.05
CA GLN A 70 15.01 -25.02 35.24
C GLN A 70 15.34 -26.51 35.38
N HIS A 71 15.62 -27.20 34.26
CA HIS A 71 15.75 -28.66 34.21
C HIS A 71 17.13 -29.15 33.78
N LEU A 72 18.15 -28.28 33.73
CA LEU A 72 19.53 -28.61 33.35
C LEU A 72 20.12 -29.79 34.13
N ASN A 73 19.75 -29.92 35.41
CA ASN A 73 20.28 -30.93 36.33
C ASN A 73 19.28 -32.07 36.62
N THR A 74 18.16 -32.13 35.91
CA THR A 74 17.14 -33.14 36.13
C THR A 74 17.52 -34.43 35.39
N SER A 75 17.84 -35.47 36.15
CA SER A 75 18.08 -36.82 35.60
C SER A 75 16.75 -37.53 35.33
N GLY A 76 16.43 -37.78 34.07
CA GLY A 76 15.25 -38.57 33.66
C GLY A 76 14.32 -37.85 32.66
N PRO A 77 13.18 -38.47 32.30
CA PRO A 77 12.20 -37.85 31.42
C PRO A 77 11.60 -36.60 32.07
N LEU A 78 11.67 -35.49 31.34
CA LEU A 78 11.22 -34.19 31.82
C LEU A 78 9.68 -34.07 31.80
N PRO A 79 9.07 -33.27 32.69
CA PRO A 79 7.63 -33.03 32.67
C PRO A 79 7.19 -32.40 31.34
N PRO A 80 6.00 -32.71 30.81
CA PRO A 80 5.58 -32.15 29.52
C PRO A 80 5.51 -30.62 29.55
N LEU A 81 6.17 -29.96 28.59
CA LEU A 81 6.09 -28.51 28.40
C LEU A 81 4.90 -28.17 27.50
N SER A 82 4.07 -27.23 27.95
CA SER A 82 3.08 -26.60 27.08
C SER A 82 3.77 -25.57 26.20
N THR A 83 4.02 -25.91 24.93
CA THR A 83 4.66 -25.03 23.94
C THR A 83 3.93 -25.11 22.60
N ASN A 84 3.91 -24.00 21.86
CA ASN A 84 3.40 -23.96 20.48
C ASN A 84 4.51 -24.18 19.45
N ALA A 85 5.76 -24.36 19.87
CA ALA A 85 6.91 -24.47 19.00
C ALA A 85 6.75 -25.53 17.89
N PRO A 86 6.21 -26.75 18.10
CA PRO A 86 5.98 -27.69 17.00
C PRO A 86 5.06 -27.13 15.90
N TYR A 87 4.03 -26.37 16.27
CA TYR A 87 3.15 -25.70 15.30
C TYR A 87 3.89 -24.57 14.56
N ILE A 88 4.68 -23.76 15.26
CA ILE A 88 5.44 -22.66 14.65
C ILE A 88 6.46 -23.21 13.64
N LEU A 89 7.18 -24.27 14.00
CA LEU A 89 8.14 -24.95 13.11
C LEU A 89 7.45 -25.50 11.86
N ALA A 90 6.29 -26.15 12.02
CA ALA A 90 5.53 -26.67 10.89
C ALA A 90 5.02 -25.56 9.95
N VAL A 91 4.54 -24.44 10.51
CA VAL A 91 4.12 -23.28 9.72
C VAL A 91 5.31 -22.68 8.96
N TRP A 92 6.49 -22.60 9.58
CA TRP A 92 7.70 -22.14 8.90
C TRP A 92 8.10 -23.02 7.71
N SER A 93 8.07 -24.34 7.87
CA SER A 93 8.36 -25.25 6.76
C SER A 93 7.38 -25.07 5.60
N GLU A 94 6.09 -24.78 5.87
CA GLU A 94 5.13 -24.44 4.81
C GLU A 94 5.36 -23.06 4.20
N ILE A 95 5.79 -22.07 4.99
CA ILE A 95 6.17 -20.74 4.49
C ILE A 95 7.27 -20.87 3.44
N ILE A 96 8.35 -21.59 3.74
CA ILE A 96 9.48 -21.77 2.82
C ILE A 96 9.07 -22.57 1.58
N ALA A 97 8.25 -23.61 1.74
CA ALA A 97 7.80 -24.44 0.63
C ALA A 97 6.79 -23.75 -0.31
N ALA A 98 6.05 -22.75 0.18
CA ALA A 98 4.97 -22.10 -0.54
C ALA A 98 5.35 -20.73 -1.15
N CYS A 99 6.62 -20.31 -1.07
CA CYS A 99 7.07 -19.04 -1.64
C CYS A 99 6.73 -18.91 -3.15
N PRO A 100 6.26 -17.72 -3.61
CA PRO A 100 6.09 -16.48 -2.85
C PRO A 100 4.83 -16.47 -1.97
N ILE A 101 5.00 -16.07 -0.70
CA ILE A 101 3.90 -15.94 0.25
C ILE A 101 3.35 -14.51 0.28
N GLN A 102 2.06 -14.38 0.59
CA GLN A 102 1.33 -13.10 0.68
C GLN A 102 0.99 -12.75 2.13
N ALA A 103 0.64 -13.74 2.95
CA ALA A 103 0.29 -13.53 4.35
C ALA A 103 0.57 -14.77 5.20
N VAL A 104 0.85 -14.54 6.49
CA VAL A 104 1.01 -15.56 7.53
C VAL A 104 -0.03 -15.34 8.62
N GLY A 105 -0.71 -16.40 9.05
CA GLY A 105 -1.62 -16.40 10.19
C GLY A 105 -2.89 -15.56 10.00
N ARG A 106 -3.39 -15.44 8.77
CA ARG A 106 -4.50 -14.56 8.42
C ARG A 106 -5.87 -15.14 8.74
N THR A 107 -6.80 -14.29 9.16
CA THR A 107 -8.18 -14.68 9.48
C THR A 107 -9.16 -14.14 8.43
N PHE A 108 -10.10 -14.99 8.01
CA PHE A 108 -11.12 -14.71 7.00
C PHE A 108 -12.53 -14.82 7.59
N ASN A 109 -13.44 -13.94 7.18
CA ASN A 109 -14.82 -13.90 7.69
C ASN A 109 -15.74 -14.87 6.94
N LEU A 110 -16.49 -15.68 7.65
CA LEU A 110 -17.54 -16.50 7.06
C LEU A 110 -18.74 -15.63 6.64
N PRO A 111 -19.48 -16.03 5.59
CA PRO A 111 -20.70 -15.31 5.22
C PRO A 111 -21.71 -15.34 6.38
N LYS A 112 -22.39 -14.21 6.62
CA LYS A 112 -23.43 -14.13 7.65
C LYS A 112 -24.61 -15.03 7.29
N GLU A 113 -24.97 -15.96 8.17
CA GLU A 113 -26.21 -16.72 8.03
C GLU A 113 -27.43 -15.82 8.31
N LYS A 114 -28.41 -15.82 7.40
CA LYS A 114 -29.66 -15.07 7.59
C LYS A 114 -30.45 -15.72 8.75
N GLY A 115 -30.57 -15.03 9.88
CA GLY A 115 -31.49 -15.40 10.97
C GLY A 115 -30.86 -15.57 12.37
N ARG A 116 -29.53 -15.55 12.51
CA ARG A 116 -28.85 -15.52 13.82
C ARG A 116 -28.11 -14.19 13.99
N GLY A 117 -28.54 -13.38 14.96
CA GLY A 117 -27.93 -12.09 15.29
C GLY A 117 -26.55 -12.15 15.96
N LYS A 118 -25.74 -13.17 15.65
CA LYS A 118 -24.35 -13.29 16.15
C LYS A 118 -23.37 -12.88 15.06
N ASP A 119 -22.22 -12.35 15.47
CA ASP A 119 -21.14 -11.97 14.57
C ASP A 119 -20.80 -13.08 13.58
N ALA A 120 -20.43 -12.68 12.36
CA ALA A 120 -19.95 -13.62 11.34
C ALA A 120 -18.81 -14.45 11.93
N GLY A 121 -18.92 -15.78 11.89
CA GLY A 121 -17.82 -16.65 12.31
C GLY A 121 -16.55 -16.37 11.49
N THR A 122 -15.39 -16.76 11.99
CA THR A 122 -14.12 -16.54 11.29
C THR A 122 -13.31 -17.83 11.18
N VAL A 123 -12.43 -17.89 10.18
CA VAL A 123 -11.51 -19.01 9.99
C VAL A 123 -10.09 -18.52 9.77
N LYS A 124 -9.12 -19.13 10.46
CA LYS A 124 -7.69 -18.82 10.33
C LYS A 124 -7.06 -19.68 9.24
N VAL A 125 -6.19 -19.08 8.43
CA VAL A 125 -5.32 -19.69 7.44
C VAL A 125 -3.89 -19.37 7.83
N ASP A 126 -3.02 -20.37 7.92
CA ASP A 126 -1.66 -20.16 8.44
C ASP A 126 -0.71 -19.61 7.38
N VAL A 127 -0.86 -20.05 6.13
CA VAL A 127 -0.07 -19.52 5.00
C VAL A 127 -1.00 -19.23 3.83
N VAL A 128 -0.95 -18.00 3.33
CA VAL A 128 -1.60 -17.59 2.08
C VAL A 128 -0.50 -17.38 1.05
N ALA A 129 -0.54 -18.14 -0.03
CA ALA A 129 0.51 -18.21 -1.05
C ALA A 129 -0.09 -18.16 -2.45
N ASP A 130 0.78 -18.06 -3.46
CA ASP A 130 0.40 -18.05 -4.88
C ASP A 130 -0.69 -17.00 -5.17
N GLU A 131 -0.42 -15.77 -4.75
CA GLU A 131 -1.34 -14.63 -4.88
C GLU A 131 -2.72 -14.84 -4.22
N GLY A 132 -2.79 -15.71 -3.22
CA GLY A 132 -4.04 -16.04 -2.54
C GLY A 132 -4.80 -17.20 -3.17
N ARG A 133 -4.30 -17.79 -4.27
CA ARG A 133 -4.85 -19.01 -4.88
C ARG A 133 -4.61 -20.25 -4.04
N ARG A 134 -3.64 -20.22 -3.13
CA ARG A 134 -3.34 -21.35 -2.25
C ARG A 134 -3.45 -20.94 -0.79
N TRP A 135 -4.29 -21.65 -0.05
CA TRP A 135 -4.47 -21.48 1.39
C TRP A 135 -4.00 -22.73 2.10
N ILE A 136 -3.10 -22.59 3.06
CA ILE A 136 -2.57 -23.72 3.83
C ILE A 136 -2.96 -23.54 5.29
N ARG A 137 -3.61 -24.57 5.85
CA ARG A 137 -3.90 -24.69 7.28
C ARG A 137 -3.06 -25.82 7.86
N VAL A 138 -2.28 -25.52 8.89
CA VAL A 138 -1.50 -26.48 9.66
C VAL A 138 -2.29 -26.88 10.90
N ASN A 139 -2.41 -28.19 11.14
CA ASN A 139 -3.03 -28.77 12.32
C ASN A 139 -2.15 -29.90 12.87
N THR A 140 -1.96 -29.90 14.19
CA THR A 140 -1.08 -30.81 14.93
C THR A 140 -1.84 -31.94 15.63
N ILE A 141 -3.07 -32.22 15.22
CA ILE A 141 -3.90 -33.30 15.79
C ILE A 141 -3.23 -34.68 15.63
N LYS A 142 -3.31 -35.49 16.68
CA LYS A 142 -2.84 -36.88 16.71
C LYS A 142 -3.97 -37.86 16.44
N ASN A 143 -3.62 -39.09 16.06
CA ASN A 143 -4.55 -40.21 15.95
C ASN A 143 -5.39 -40.37 17.22
N SER A 144 -4.76 -40.45 18.40
CA SER A 144 -5.47 -40.62 19.68
C SER A 144 -6.49 -39.53 19.97
N ARG A 145 -6.17 -38.26 19.67
CA ARG A 145 -7.08 -37.13 19.88
C ARG A 145 -8.27 -37.17 18.92
N LEU A 146 -8.02 -37.47 17.65
CA LEU A 146 -9.07 -37.63 16.66
C LEU A 146 -9.99 -38.81 17.02
N MET A 147 -9.42 -39.90 17.52
CA MET A 147 -10.21 -41.04 17.99
C MET A 147 -11.11 -40.69 19.17
N THR A 148 -10.62 -39.88 20.13
CA THR A 148 -11.48 -39.39 21.22
C THR A 148 -12.67 -38.60 20.67
N GLU A 149 -12.45 -37.70 19.71
CA GLU A 149 -13.53 -36.94 19.08
C GLU A 149 -14.54 -37.85 18.36
N ILE A 150 -14.06 -38.88 17.66
CA ILE A 150 -14.94 -39.85 16.98
C ILE A 150 -15.74 -40.66 17.99
N HIS A 151 -15.14 -41.12 19.09
CA HIS A 151 -15.84 -41.85 20.14
C HIS A 151 -16.87 -40.99 20.87
N GLU A 152 -16.56 -39.71 21.11
CA GLU A 152 -17.52 -38.75 21.65
C GLU A 152 -18.74 -38.66 20.71
N LEU A 153 -18.53 -38.54 19.40
CA LEU A 153 -19.63 -38.50 18.41
C LEU A 153 -20.46 -39.80 18.38
N ASP A 154 -19.80 -40.96 18.39
CA ASP A 154 -20.48 -42.27 18.37
C ASP A 154 -21.32 -42.50 19.65
N GLY A 155 -20.86 -41.98 20.80
CA GLY A 155 -21.58 -42.05 22.07
C GLY A 155 -22.89 -41.26 22.06
N TYR A 156 -22.90 -40.08 21.42
CA TYR A 156 -24.11 -39.27 21.27
C TYR A 156 -25.15 -39.89 20.33
N ASP A 157 -24.73 -40.68 19.33
CA ASP A 157 -25.67 -41.38 18.43
C ASP A 157 -26.36 -42.59 19.11
N SER A 158 -25.75 -43.15 20.16
CA SER A 158 -26.26 -44.36 20.84
C SER A 158 -27.20 -44.08 22.03
N GLU A 159 -27.22 -42.85 22.55
CA GLU A 159 -28.01 -42.48 23.75
C GLU A 159 -29.36 -41.80 23.43
N SER A 160 -29.82 -41.79 22.17
CA SER A 160 -31.13 -41.23 21.80
C SER A 160 -32.32 -42.18 22.07
N SER A 161 -32.45 -42.60 23.33
CA SER A 161 -33.71 -43.06 23.91
C SER A 161 -33.68 -42.78 25.42
N GLU A 162 -34.32 -41.65 25.78
CA GLU A 162 -34.89 -41.27 27.09
C GLU A 162 -34.43 -39.91 27.64
N GLU A 163 -35.30 -39.32 28.46
CA GLU A 163 -35.65 -37.90 28.49
C GLU A 163 -34.81 -36.99 29.43
N ASN A 164 -34.78 -35.70 29.07
CA ASN A 164 -34.74 -34.50 29.91
C ASN A 164 -33.74 -34.39 31.09
N SER A 165 -32.75 -33.49 30.93
CA SER A 165 -32.41 -32.51 31.98
C SER A 165 -31.68 -31.27 31.42
N PRO A 166 -31.97 -30.05 31.92
CA PRO A 166 -31.29 -28.83 31.50
C PRO A 166 -30.28 -28.35 32.56
N GLN A 167 -29.00 -28.13 32.21
CA GLN A 167 -28.20 -26.98 32.70
C GLN A 167 -26.75 -26.94 32.18
N ASN A 168 -26.32 -25.70 31.91
CA ASN A 168 -24.97 -25.16 31.80
C ASN A 168 -24.08 -25.50 30.58
N GLY A 169 -24.05 -24.54 29.65
CA GLY A 169 -22.89 -23.64 29.63
C GLY A 169 -21.64 -24.08 28.86
N ASN A 170 -21.77 -24.84 27.77
CA ASN A 170 -20.84 -24.75 26.63
C ASN A 170 -21.57 -25.29 25.40
N ILE A 171 -22.03 -24.38 24.53
CA ILE A 171 -22.75 -24.76 23.30
C ILE A 171 -21.73 -25.37 22.33
N VAL A 172 -21.40 -26.64 22.54
CA VAL A 172 -21.06 -27.56 21.46
C VAL A 172 -22.39 -27.80 20.76
N SER A 173 -22.62 -27.09 19.66
CA SER A 173 -23.66 -27.55 18.74
C SER A 173 -23.22 -28.94 18.27
N PRO A 174 -24.05 -29.99 18.39
CA PRO A 174 -23.69 -31.32 17.93
C PRO A 174 -23.76 -31.29 16.40
N SER A 175 -22.72 -30.76 15.75
CA SER A 175 -22.43 -31.20 14.40
C SER A 175 -21.97 -32.64 14.55
N GLY A 176 -22.64 -33.60 13.91
CA GLY A 176 -22.22 -35.02 13.85
C GLY A 176 -20.90 -35.23 13.09
N GLU A 177 -19.97 -34.28 13.20
CA GLU A 177 -18.74 -34.16 12.44
C GLU A 177 -17.59 -33.83 13.39
N ASN A 178 -16.43 -34.44 13.18
CA ASN A 178 -15.23 -34.17 13.97
C ASN A 178 -14.62 -32.79 13.67
N SER A 179 -13.68 -32.36 14.50
CA SER A 179 -13.11 -30.99 14.43
C SER A 179 -12.40 -30.70 13.10
N ILE A 180 -11.76 -31.70 12.49
CA ILE A 180 -11.02 -31.53 11.23
C ILE A 180 -11.99 -31.31 10.07
N ILE A 181 -13.07 -32.09 9.98
CA ILE A 181 -14.12 -31.94 8.96
C ILE A 181 -14.77 -30.56 9.08
N ARG A 182 -15.17 -30.16 10.28
CA ARG A 182 -15.77 -28.84 10.53
C ARG A 182 -14.85 -27.69 10.12
N MET A 183 -13.56 -27.80 10.42
CA MET A 183 -12.55 -26.82 10.01
C MET A 183 -12.39 -26.77 8.49
N ALA A 184 -12.32 -27.92 7.82
CA ALA A 184 -12.25 -28.01 6.36
C ALA A 184 -13.47 -27.38 5.68
N ARG A 185 -14.68 -27.65 6.16
CA ARG A 185 -15.91 -27.00 5.65
C ARG A 185 -15.85 -25.49 5.82
N SER A 186 -15.44 -25.01 7.00
CA SER A 186 -15.31 -23.57 7.26
C SER A 186 -14.29 -22.92 6.32
N LEU A 187 -13.15 -23.57 6.08
CA LEU A 187 -12.14 -23.10 5.12
C LEU A 187 -12.70 -23.04 3.70
N LEU A 188 -13.40 -24.08 3.23
CA LEU A 188 -13.99 -24.11 1.89
C LEU A 188 -15.09 -23.07 1.70
N VAL A 189 -15.93 -22.86 2.72
CA VAL A 189 -16.95 -21.80 2.70
C VAL A 189 -16.29 -20.42 2.64
N ALA A 190 -15.25 -20.19 3.46
CA ALA A 190 -14.50 -18.94 3.43
C ALA A 190 -13.78 -18.72 2.10
N ALA A 191 -13.19 -19.76 1.51
CA ALA A 191 -12.50 -19.69 0.22
C ALA A 191 -13.48 -19.33 -0.91
N LYS A 192 -14.68 -19.92 -0.91
CA LYS A 192 -15.75 -19.55 -1.87
C LYS A 192 -16.24 -18.12 -1.69
N HIS A 193 -16.23 -17.61 -0.46
CA HIS A 193 -16.61 -16.22 -0.17
C HIS A 193 -15.52 -15.21 -0.53
N HIS A 194 -14.25 -15.58 -0.34
CA HIS A 194 -13.07 -14.75 -0.64
C HIS A 194 -12.32 -15.31 -1.84
N VAL A 195 -12.96 -15.23 -3.01
CA VAL A 195 -12.34 -15.60 -4.28
C VAL A 195 -11.09 -14.76 -4.54
N VAL A 196 -10.14 -15.37 -5.26
CA VAL A 196 -8.91 -14.72 -5.69
C VAL A 196 -9.26 -13.50 -6.51
N PRO A 197 -8.78 -12.31 -6.11
CA PRO A 197 -8.95 -11.10 -6.89
C PRO A 197 -8.43 -11.32 -8.31
N ASP A 198 -9.11 -10.75 -9.31
CA ASP A 198 -8.77 -10.75 -10.75
C ASP A 198 -9.21 -11.98 -11.52
N THR A 199 -9.17 -13.17 -10.93
CA THR A 199 -9.61 -14.40 -11.62
C THR A 199 -10.98 -14.89 -11.17
N GLY A 200 -11.44 -14.46 -9.99
CA GLY A 200 -12.67 -15.01 -9.40
C GLY A 200 -12.54 -16.49 -9.04
N GLU A 201 -11.32 -17.03 -9.10
CA GLU A 201 -11.04 -18.42 -8.75
C GLU A 201 -11.21 -18.62 -7.24
N THR A 202 -11.74 -19.78 -6.86
CA THR A 202 -11.76 -20.17 -5.45
C THR A 202 -10.36 -20.67 -5.06
N PRO A 203 -9.76 -20.17 -3.95
CA PRO A 203 -8.49 -20.68 -3.48
C PRO A 203 -8.51 -22.19 -3.23
N ARG A 204 -7.44 -22.88 -3.64
CA ARG A 204 -7.19 -24.28 -3.27
C ARG A 204 -6.82 -24.33 -1.80
N VAL A 205 -7.59 -25.10 -1.04
CA VAL A 205 -7.36 -25.32 0.40
C VAL A 205 -6.51 -26.57 0.58
N THR A 206 -5.36 -26.41 1.23
CA THR A 206 -4.48 -27.49 1.68
C THR A 206 -4.55 -27.59 3.21
N LEU A 207 -4.71 -28.81 3.70
CA LEU A 207 -4.67 -29.13 5.12
C LEU A 207 -3.44 -30.00 5.43
N ARG A 208 -2.50 -29.41 6.16
CA ARG A 208 -1.30 -30.09 6.66
C ARG A 208 -1.59 -30.69 8.03
N LEU A 209 -1.62 -32.01 8.12
CA LEU A 209 -1.86 -32.76 9.36
C LEU A 209 -0.54 -33.37 9.84
N THR A 210 0.19 -32.65 10.69
CA THR A 210 1.60 -32.97 10.96
C THR A 210 1.82 -34.20 11.82
N ARG A 211 0.84 -34.56 12.66
CA ARG A 211 0.94 -35.65 13.64
C ARG A 211 -0.11 -36.74 13.45
N LEU A 212 -0.77 -36.73 12.28
CA LEU A 212 -1.73 -37.77 11.92
C LEU A 212 -1.01 -38.80 11.04
N GLU A 213 -1.05 -40.05 11.47
CA GLU A 213 -0.34 -41.17 10.86
C GLU A 213 -1.35 -42.15 10.23
N THR A 214 -1.01 -42.65 9.04
CA THR A 214 -1.84 -43.62 8.29
C THR A 214 -1.09 -44.87 7.86
N ASP A 215 0.21 -44.93 8.12
CA ASP A 215 1.04 -46.07 7.76
C ASP A 215 1.33 -46.92 9.02
N PRO A 216 0.96 -48.20 9.04
CA PRO A 216 1.23 -49.10 10.17
C PRO A 216 2.72 -49.40 10.39
N THR A 217 3.63 -48.92 9.52
CA THR A 217 5.07 -49.18 9.67
C THR A 217 5.74 -48.37 10.79
N ASP A 218 5.16 -47.24 11.23
CA ASP A 218 5.71 -46.38 12.28
C ASP A 218 5.09 -46.62 13.68
N SER A 219 4.04 -47.44 13.79
CA SER A 219 3.33 -47.69 15.07
C SER A 219 2.95 -49.16 15.27
N GLU A 220 3.15 -49.69 16.48
CA GLU A 220 2.76 -51.06 16.86
C GLU A 220 1.23 -51.24 16.99
N GLU A 221 0.44 -50.16 16.85
CA GLU A 221 -1.02 -50.15 17.00
C GLU A 221 -1.74 -50.22 15.65
N LEU A 222 -2.81 -51.03 15.57
CA LEU A 222 -3.69 -51.09 14.40
C LEU A 222 -4.39 -49.75 14.21
N ILE A 223 -4.12 -49.09 13.08
CA ILE A 223 -4.77 -47.82 12.72
C ILE A 223 -6.27 -48.05 12.49
N ASP A 224 -7.09 -47.30 13.23
CA ASP A 224 -8.55 -47.41 13.13
C ASP A 224 -9.04 -46.90 11.76
N ASN A 225 -9.84 -47.72 11.08
CA ASN A 225 -10.43 -47.42 9.77
C ASN A 225 -11.26 -46.12 9.74
N ARG A 226 -11.74 -45.63 10.89
CA ARG A 226 -12.48 -44.35 11.01
C ARG A 226 -11.59 -43.14 10.75
N ILE A 227 -10.28 -43.21 11.04
CA ILE A 227 -9.31 -42.16 10.66
C ILE A 227 -9.20 -42.10 9.14
N THR A 228 -9.01 -43.25 8.49
CA THR A 228 -8.95 -43.35 7.02
C THR A 228 -10.24 -42.86 6.37
N ARG A 229 -11.40 -43.15 6.97
CA ARG A 229 -12.70 -42.63 6.50
C ARG A 229 -12.75 -41.11 6.56
N THR A 230 -12.30 -40.51 7.66
CA THR A 230 -12.25 -39.04 7.83
C THR A 230 -11.37 -38.40 6.75
N LEU A 231 -10.22 -39.01 6.43
CA LEU A 231 -9.34 -38.53 5.37
C LEU A 231 -9.99 -38.61 3.99
N LYS A 232 -10.64 -39.73 3.66
CA LYS A 232 -11.38 -39.87 2.40
C LYS A 232 -12.52 -38.86 2.27
N GLU A 233 -13.19 -38.54 3.37
CA GLU A 233 -14.23 -37.52 3.39
C GLU A 233 -13.67 -36.12 3.11
N LEU A 234 -12.53 -35.77 3.71
CA LEU A 234 -11.80 -34.53 3.42
C LEU A 234 -11.39 -34.42 1.95
N GLU A 235 -10.86 -35.50 1.37
CA GLU A 235 -10.50 -35.57 -0.06
C GLU A 235 -11.74 -35.42 -0.95
N ALA A 236 -12.84 -36.08 -0.61
CA ALA A 236 -14.11 -35.98 -1.34
C ALA A 236 -14.71 -34.57 -1.32
N MET A 237 -14.43 -33.77 -0.28
CA MET A 237 -14.80 -32.35 -0.23
C MET A 237 -13.92 -31.46 -1.14
N GLY A 238 -12.84 -31.99 -1.70
CA GLY A 238 -11.88 -31.25 -2.53
C GLY A 238 -10.76 -30.56 -1.74
N VAL A 239 -10.50 -30.99 -0.50
CA VAL A 239 -9.34 -30.51 0.28
C VAL A 239 -8.10 -31.29 -0.10
N ASP A 240 -7.00 -30.59 -0.32
CA ASP A 240 -5.68 -31.19 -0.52
C ASP A 240 -5.08 -31.57 0.84
N ILE A 241 -4.97 -32.86 1.14
CA ILE A 241 -4.46 -33.33 2.43
C ILE A 241 -2.98 -33.67 2.30
N GLN A 242 -2.18 -33.19 3.24
CA GLN A 242 -0.77 -33.55 3.33
C GLN A 242 -0.45 -33.99 4.75
N LEU A 243 -0.03 -35.25 4.91
CA LEU A 243 0.29 -35.85 6.19
C LEU A 243 1.77 -35.63 6.56
N GLY A 244 2.08 -35.75 7.84
CA GLY A 244 3.43 -35.69 8.38
C GLY A 244 4.07 -34.30 8.37
N GLU A 245 5.23 -34.20 9.03
CA GLU A 245 6.05 -32.99 9.05
C GLU A 245 6.96 -32.92 7.82
N ARG A 246 7.17 -31.69 7.31
CA ARG A 246 8.23 -31.46 6.31
C ARG A 246 9.58 -31.42 7.02
N PRO A 247 10.66 -31.85 6.35
CA PRO A 247 12.01 -31.58 6.84
C PRO A 247 12.19 -30.10 7.17
N PHE A 248 12.81 -29.81 8.31
CA PHE A 248 13.05 -28.43 8.72
C PHE A 248 14.00 -27.75 7.71
N PRO A 249 13.60 -26.60 7.12
CA PRO A 249 14.39 -25.97 6.07
C PRO A 249 15.70 -25.38 6.62
N PRO A 250 16.74 -25.27 5.79
CA PRO A 250 17.98 -24.59 6.18
C PRO A 250 17.71 -23.11 6.47
N ARG A 251 18.57 -22.52 7.30
CA ARG A 251 18.55 -21.09 7.61
C ARG A 251 18.67 -20.26 6.33
N LEU A 252 17.81 -19.25 6.16
CA LEU A 252 17.94 -18.30 5.07
C LEU A 252 19.13 -17.38 5.35
N VAL A 253 19.94 -17.14 4.33
CA VAL A 253 21.07 -16.22 4.38
C VAL A 253 20.81 -15.04 3.45
N ALA A 254 21.48 -13.92 3.71
CA ALA A 254 21.44 -12.77 2.81
C ALA A 254 21.75 -13.21 1.37
N PRO A 255 20.98 -12.76 0.37
CA PRO A 255 21.30 -13.02 -1.02
C PRO A 255 22.74 -12.58 -1.30
N ILE A 256 23.56 -13.49 -1.85
CA ILE A 256 24.96 -13.19 -2.24
C ILE A 256 24.98 -12.34 -3.53
N SER A 257 23.84 -12.22 -4.21
CA SER A 257 23.68 -11.38 -5.39
C SER A 257 23.73 -9.89 -5.03
N PRO A 258 24.30 -9.04 -5.89
CA PRO A 258 24.22 -7.58 -5.72
C PRO A 258 22.75 -7.15 -5.59
N PRO A 259 22.48 -6.03 -4.89
CA PRO A 259 21.12 -5.52 -4.73
C PRO A 259 20.48 -5.36 -6.13
N PRO A 260 19.19 -5.72 -6.28
CA PRO A 260 18.51 -5.54 -7.55
C PRO A 260 18.63 -4.08 -8.00
N THR A 261 19.05 -3.88 -9.26
CA THR A 261 19.13 -2.54 -9.84
C THR A 261 17.75 -1.88 -9.77
N PRO A 262 17.65 -0.60 -9.38
CA PRO A 262 16.37 0.08 -9.31
C PRO A 262 15.68 0.08 -10.68
N PRO A 263 14.34 -0.02 -10.72
CA PRO A 263 13.60 -0.03 -11.97
C PRO A 263 13.80 1.32 -12.68
N ARG A 264 14.08 1.29 -13.98
CA ARG A 264 14.26 2.46 -14.85
C ARG A 264 12.93 2.88 -15.48
N PRO A 265 12.70 4.18 -15.71
CA PRO A 265 11.52 4.64 -16.46
C PRO A 265 11.52 4.14 -17.92
N THR A 266 10.33 4.05 -18.52
CA THR A 266 10.17 3.82 -19.96
C THR A 266 10.57 5.06 -20.77
N ARG A 267 10.94 4.87 -22.04
CA ARG A 267 11.28 5.97 -22.98
C ARG A 267 10.11 6.89 -23.29
N ARG A 268 8.90 6.34 -23.23
CA ARG A 268 7.67 7.12 -23.26
C ARG A 268 7.22 7.33 -21.82
N VAL A 269 7.08 8.56 -21.35
CA VAL A 269 6.67 8.85 -19.96
C VAL A 269 5.32 9.56 -19.97
N ASN A 270 4.39 9.09 -19.14
CA ASN A 270 3.11 9.72 -18.91
C ASN A 270 3.17 10.67 -17.71
N LEU A 271 2.87 11.95 -17.93
CA LEU A 271 2.93 13.00 -16.91
C LEU A 271 1.54 13.25 -16.32
N ASP A 272 1.44 13.13 -15.00
CA ASP A 272 0.26 13.53 -14.25
C ASP A 272 0.16 15.06 -14.10
N LEU A 273 -1.03 15.58 -13.80
CA LEU A 273 -1.28 17.02 -13.63
C LEU A 273 -0.30 17.69 -12.67
N SER A 274 -0.02 17.06 -11.52
CA SER A 274 0.89 17.63 -10.53
C SER A 274 2.30 17.84 -11.07
N LEU A 275 2.75 16.96 -11.97
CA LEU A 275 4.06 17.10 -12.61
C LEU A 275 4.03 18.18 -13.69
N ILE A 276 2.95 18.30 -14.46
CA ILE A 276 2.83 19.39 -15.44
C ILE A 276 2.92 20.74 -14.72
N ILE A 277 2.25 20.88 -13.57
CA ILE A 277 2.35 22.08 -12.72
C ILE A 277 3.78 22.29 -12.21
N ALA A 278 4.44 21.23 -11.76
CA ALA A 278 5.85 21.28 -11.35
C ALA A 278 6.75 21.80 -12.47
N LEU A 279 6.62 21.24 -13.67
CA LEU A 279 7.45 21.55 -14.83
C LEU A 279 7.26 22.96 -15.38
N VAL A 280 6.15 23.63 -15.11
CA VAL A 280 5.95 25.03 -15.54
C VAL A 280 6.21 26.03 -14.41
N SER A 281 6.30 25.54 -13.16
CA SER A 281 6.48 26.34 -11.96
C SER A 281 7.77 27.13 -11.98
N ASP A 282 7.70 28.35 -11.48
CA ASP A 282 8.88 29.17 -11.31
C ASP A 282 9.91 28.58 -10.33
N LEU A 283 9.50 27.72 -9.39
CA LEU A 283 10.44 27.03 -8.50
C LEU A 283 11.42 26.13 -9.26
N THR A 284 10.97 25.53 -10.36
CA THR A 284 11.82 24.69 -11.22
C THR A 284 12.71 25.53 -12.13
N HIS A 285 12.32 26.74 -12.53
CA HIS A 285 13.05 27.51 -13.54
C HIS A 285 13.88 28.67 -13.00
N ALA A 286 13.45 29.31 -11.91
CA ALA A 286 14.11 30.48 -11.37
C ALA A 286 15.53 30.16 -10.88
N PRO A 287 16.47 31.13 -10.93
CA PRO A 287 17.79 30.98 -10.34
C PRO A 287 17.69 30.53 -8.88
N LEU A 288 18.50 29.56 -8.47
CA LEU A 288 18.49 29.10 -7.08
C LEU A 288 19.00 30.21 -6.13
N PRO A 289 18.50 30.29 -4.90
CA PRO A 289 19.03 31.20 -3.90
C PRO A 289 20.43 30.76 -3.46
N ALA A 290 21.25 31.71 -3.00
CA ALA A 290 22.61 31.44 -2.56
C ALA A 290 22.68 30.71 -1.21
N ASN A 291 21.64 30.85 -0.38
CA ASN A 291 21.58 30.24 0.95
C ASN A 291 20.13 30.06 1.42
N GLU A 292 19.95 29.36 2.54
CA GLU A 292 18.63 29.06 3.09
C GLU A 292 17.87 30.33 3.50
N ALA A 293 18.56 31.36 4.01
CA ALA A 293 17.93 32.59 4.44
C ALA A 293 17.29 33.34 3.26
N GLU A 294 17.97 33.40 2.12
CA GLU A 294 17.43 33.97 0.89
C GLU A 294 16.21 33.17 0.38
N ALA A 295 16.23 31.84 0.50
CA ALA A 295 15.08 31.00 0.11
C ALA A 295 13.81 31.35 0.91
N TYR A 296 13.93 31.56 2.23
CA TYR A 296 12.82 32.02 3.06
C TYR A 296 12.44 33.49 2.78
N GLU A 297 13.40 34.31 2.38
CA GLU A 297 13.14 35.72 2.03
C GLU A 297 12.27 35.88 0.79
N ARG A 298 12.50 35.02 -0.21
CA ARG A 298 11.73 34.99 -1.46
C ARG A 298 10.25 34.71 -1.27
N PHE A 299 9.88 33.94 -0.25
CA PHE A 299 8.48 33.55 0.01
C PHE A 299 7.96 34.06 1.35
N ARG A 300 8.40 35.24 1.81
CA ARG A 300 7.90 35.82 3.06
C ARG A 300 6.36 35.93 3.05
N PRO A 301 5.67 35.47 4.10
CA PRO A 301 4.24 35.71 4.26
C PRO A 301 3.96 37.21 4.20
N LEU A 302 2.93 37.61 3.47
CA LEU A 302 2.44 38.99 3.42
C LEU A 302 1.80 39.37 4.77
N THR A 303 2.60 39.55 5.81
CA THR A 303 2.14 40.15 7.06
C THR A 303 2.08 41.66 6.89
N ARG A 304 1.01 42.17 6.25
CA ARG A 304 0.73 43.60 6.37
C ARG A 304 0.10 43.86 7.73
N VAL A 305 0.91 44.52 8.56
CA VAL A 305 0.62 45.08 9.89
C VAL A 305 -0.77 45.73 9.94
N TRP A 306 -1.60 45.30 10.89
CA TRP A 306 -2.85 45.93 11.30
C TRP A 306 -2.65 47.32 11.92
N LYS A 307 -2.13 48.28 11.16
CA LYS A 307 -2.08 49.70 11.54
C LYS A 307 -2.50 50.59 10.39
N SER A 308 -3.71 50.38 9.91
CA SER A 308 -4.69 51.44 9.69
C SER A 308 -5.94 50.79 9.13
N GLY A 309 -7.06 50.99 9.79
CA GLY A 309 -8.36 50.53 9.31
C GLY A 309 -8.71 51.25 8.02
N LYS A 310 -8.30 50.69 6.88
CA LYS A 310 -8.91 50.85 5.55
C LYS A 310 -8.20 49.97 4.53
N LEU A 311 -9.00 49.10 3.93
CA LEU A 311 -8.82 48.54 2.59
C LEU A 311 -7.76 47.43 2.40
N PHE A 312 -8.21 46.17 2.51
CA PHE A 312 -7.94 45.16 1.47
C PHE A 312 -9.23 44.38 1.24
N ARG A 313 -10.12 44.99 0.45
CA ARG A 313 -11.21 44.29 -0.21
C ARG A 313 -10.55 43.55 -1.38
N SER A 314 -10.74 42.25 -1.43
CA SER A 314 -10.40 41.37 -2.55
C SER A 314 -10.52 42.05 -3.92
N THR A 315 -9.43 42.13 -4.67
CA THR A 315 -9.45 41.97 -6.13
C THR A 315 -9.65 40.48 -6.36
N VAL A 316 -10.77 39.92 -6.82
CA VAL A 316 -11.60 40.26 -7.97
C VAL A 316 -12.94 39.52 -7.81
N ILE A 317 -14.08 40.20 -7.57
CA ILE A 317 -15.42 39.84 -8.07
C ILE A 317 -16.24 41.14 -8.13
N ASN A 318 -16.66 41.54 -9.33
CA ASN A 318 -17.62 42.63 -9.53
C ASN A 318 -19.03 42.12 -9.25
N THR A 319 -19.71 42.69 -8.25
CA THR A 319 -21.18 42.73 -8.19
C THR A 319 -21.64 44.04 -7.58
N SER A 320 -22.41 44.77 -8.37
CA SER A 320 -23.07 46.03 -8.05
C SER A 320 -24.39 45.80 -7.32
N GLU A 321 -24.59 46.50 -6.21
CA GLU A 321 -25.81 47.18 -5.69
C GLU A 321 -25.95 47.08 -4.15
N PRO A 322 -26.55 48.09 -3.47
CA PRO A 322 -26.57 48.18 -2.01
C PRO A 322 -27.97 47.94 -1.39
N SER A 323 -28.04 47.19 -0.30
CA SER A 323 -29.11 47.26 0.73
C SER A 323 -28.64 46.47 1.96
N SER A 324 -28.26 47.14 3.05
CA SER A 324 -29.08 47.49 4.23
C SER A 324 -28.90 46.47 5.36
N ASP A 325 -28.26 46.95 6.43
CA ASP A 325 -28.29 46.57 7.85
C ASP A 325 -28.77 45.16 8.23
N ASP A 326 -27.89 44.37 8.86
CA ASP A 326 -28.21 43.64 10.09
C ASP A 326 -26.96 43.11 10.81
N GLU A 327 -27.11 42.95 12.12
CA GLU A 327 -26.11 42.90 13.19
C GLU A 327 -25.25 41.61 13.29
N GLU A 328 -24.10 41.82 13.96
CA GLU A 328 -23.31 40.91 14.79
C GLU A 328 -23.45 39.38 14.63
N ASN A 329 -22.48 38.78 13.94
CA ASN A 329 -21.89 37.49 14.29
C ASN A 329 -20.44 37.46 13.80
N GLY A 330 -19.50 37.88 14.66
CA GLY A 330 -18.05 37.87 14.38
C GLY A 330 -17.51 36.44 14.37
N VAL A 331 -17.46 35.82 13.21
CA VAL A 331 -16.80 34.52 13.00
C VAL A 331 -15.29 34.74 12.86
N ASN A 332 -14.50 33.87 13.48
CA ASN A 332 -13.02 33.77 13.49
C ASN A 332 -12.36 33.57 12.10
N GLU A 333 -12.93 34.09 11.01
CA GLU A 333 -12.42 33.86 9.64
C GLU A 333 -11.07 34.54 9.37
N GLY A 334 -10.76 35.65 10.07
CA GLY A 334 -9.53 36.40 9.86
C GLY A 334 -8.26 35.73 10.40
N GLU A 335 -8.37 34.89 11.43
CA GLU A 335 -7.20 34.23 12.06
C GLU A 335 -6.78 32.98 11.27
N ASP A 336 -7.75 32.24 10.72
CA ASP A 336 -7.51 31.05 9.89
C ASP A 336 -6.84 31.41 8.54
N VAL A 337 -7.26 32.51 7.89
CA VAL A 337 -6.68 32.95 6.59
C VAL A 337 -5.21 33.35 6.72
N VAL A 338 -4.82 34.00 7.82
CA VAL A 338 -3.42 34.40 8.07
C VAL A 338 -2.54 33.18 8.32
N LYS A 339 -3.06 32.19 9.04
CA LYS A 339 -2.36 30.92 9.30
C LYS A 339 -2.12 30.14 8.01
N ASP A 340 -3.14 30.03 7.14
CA ASP A 340 -3.04 29.34 5.85
C ASP A 340 -2.02 29.99 4.92
N SER A 341 -1.97 31.34 4.88
CA SER A 341 -0.95 32.06 4.09
C SER A 341 0.47 31.82 4.60
N HIS A 342 0.67 31.79 5.92
CA HIS A 342 1.98 31.50 6.53
C HIS A 342 2.45 30.07 6.23
N GLU A 343 1.53 29.10 6.32
CA GLU A 343 1.81 27.70 6.00
C GLU A 343 2.17 27.53 4.53
N HIS A 344 1.45 28.19 3.62
CA HIS A 344 1.72 28.11 2.18
C HIS A 344 3.07 28.73 1.79
N SER A 345 3.38 29.93 2.30
CA SER A 345 4.68 30.59 2.12
C SER A 345 5.85 29.73 2.61
N ARG A 346 5.72 29.13 3.80
CA ARG A 346 6.72 28.22 4.36
C ARG A 346 6.91 26.99 3.48
N ALA A 347 5.83 26.44 2.94
CA ALA A 347 5.87 25.29 2.04
C ALA A 347 6.71 25.57 0.79
N LEU A 348 6.49 26.72 0.15
CA LEU A 348 7.22 27.12 -1.05
C LEU A 348 8.71 27.33 -0.76
N ALA A 349 9.04 27.90 0.40
CA ALA A 349 10.44 28.03 0.82
C ALA A 349 11.11 26.66 1.05
N LEU A 350 10.43 25.73 1.74
CA LEU A 350 10.93 24.36 1.92
C LEU A 350 11.09 23.63 0.58
N GLN A 351 10.17 23.85 -0.35
CA GLN A 351 10.24 23.30 -1.70
C GLN A 351 11.43 23.85 -2.49
N LEU A 352 11.72 25.15 -2.35
CA LEU A 352 12.91 25.77 -2.95
C LEU A 352 14.20 25.22 -2.35
N LEU A 353 14.24 24.98 -1.03
CA LEU A 353 15.39 24.34 -0.37
C LEU A 353 15.61 22.92 -0.87
N SER A 354 14.53 22.16 -1.13
CA SER A 354 14.64 20.85 -1.77
C SER A 354 15.26 20.98 -3.16
N GLU A 355 14.77 21.92 -3.97
CA GLU A 355 15.29 22.15 -5.32
C GLU A 355 16.79 22.53 -5.34
N MET A 356 17.29 23.21 -4.30
CA MET A 356 18.72 23.50 -4.14
C MET A 356 19.56 22.24 -3.88
N ARG A 357 18.98 21.21 -3.26
CA ARG A 357 19.66 19.95 -2.93
C ARG A 357 19.54 18.96 -4.07
N HIS A 358 18.36 18.84 -4.64
CA HIS A 358 18.02 17.95 -5.74
C HIS A 358 16.95 18.58 -6.63
N SER A 359 17.35 18.99 -7.82
CA SER A 359 16.45 19.59 -8.80
C SER A 359 15.62 18.53 -9.51
N LEU A 360 14.33 18.82 -9.73
CA LEU A 360 13.43 17.94 -10.46
C LEU A 360 13.96 17.58 -11.86
N LEU A 361 14.52 18.56 -12.58
CA LEU A 361 15.01 18.31 -13.93
C LEU A 361 16.33 17.53 -13.94
N ASP A 362 17.19 17.74 -12.94
CA ASP A 362 18.43 16.96 -12.80
C ASP A 362 18.11 15.51 -12.47
N GLU A 363 17.13 15.28 -11.59
CA GLU A 363 16.58 13.94 -11.30
C GLU A 363 16.05 13.28 -12.58
N MET A 364 15.24 14.02 -13.35
CA MET A 364 14.69 13.51 -14.60
C MET A 364 15.79 13.12 -15.60
N ALA A 365 16.81 13.97 -15.76
CA ALA A 365 17.94 13.69 -16.64
C ALA A 365 18.68 12.41 -16.20
N ALA A 366 19.02 12.30 -14.92
CA ALA A 366 19.78 11.17 -14.38
C ALA A 366 19.12 9.80 -14.63
N TYR A 367 17.78 9.72 -14.57
CA TYR A 367 17.06 8.46 -14.81
C TYR A 367 16.73 8.19 -16.28
N LEU A 368 16.77 9.22 -17.14
CA LEU A 368 16.43 9.12 -18.56
C LEU A 368 17.67 8.98 -19.47
N GLU A 369 18.86 9.35 -18.98
CA GLU A 369 20.15 9.22 -19.66
C GLU A 369 20.60 7.74 -19.75
N ALA A 370 20.21 7.04 -20.81
CA ALA A 370 20.68 5.66 -21.04
C ALA A 370 20.60 5.11 -22.48
N ASN A 371 20.45 5.91 -23.56
CA ASN A 371 20.66 5.46 -24.97
C ASN A 371 20.27 6.53 -26.03
N ASP A 372 20.79 6.38 -27.25
CA ASP A 372 20.58 7.20 -28.47
C ASP A 372 19.13 7.26 -29.03
N GLN A 373 18.11 6.79 -28.30
CA GLN A 373 16.72 6.77 -28.75
C GLN A 373 15.92 7.99 -28.25
N SER A 374 15.01 8.50 -29.08
CA SER A 374 14.21 9.69 -28.76
C SER A 374 13.20 9.46 -27.62
N LEU A 375 13.23 10.32 -26.60
CA LEU A 375 12.25 10.37 -25.51
C LEU A 375 10.92 10.99 -25.96
N GLU A 376 9.81 10.48 -25.44
CA GLU A 376 8.48 11.04 -25.68
C GLU A 376 7.71 11.25 -24.38
N PHE A 377 7.10 12.42 -24.22
CA PHE A 377 6.27 12.73 -23.06
C PHE A 377 4.81 12.86 -23.47
N TRP A 378 3.93 12.29 -22.66
CA TRP A 378 2.49 12.24 -22.89
C TRP A 378 1.73 12.67 -21.64
N THR A 379 0.50 13.15 -21.82
CA THR A 379 -0.41 13.43 -20.71
C THR A 379 -1.88 13.23 -21.10
N THR A 380 -2.77 13.25 -20.12
CA THR A 380 -4.20 13.12 -20.33
C THR A 380 -4.84 14.45 -20.76
N PRO A 381 -5.92 14.44 -21.57
CA PRO A 381 -6.66 15.66 -21.91
C PRO A 381 -7.15 16.44 -20.68
N GLU A 382 -7.55 15.72 -19.63
CA GLU A 382 -7.99 16.35 -18.38
C GLU A 382 -6.85 17.10 -17.70
N ALA A 383 -5.64 16.52 -17.63
CA ALA A 383 -4.49 17.17 -17.03
C ALA A 383 -4.08 18.43 -17.82
N GLN A 384 -4.11 18.38 -19.15
CA GLN A 384 -3.89 19.57 -19.99
C GLN A 384 -4.92 20.67 -19.69
N GLN A 385 -6.22 20.34 -19.71
CA GLN A 385 -7.30 21.30 -19.48
C GLN A 385 -7.24 21.91 -18.08
N ARG A 386 -6.97 21.09 -17.05
CA ARG A 386 -6.83 21.56 -15.67
C ARG A 386 -5.59 22.43 -15.49
N CYS A 387 -4.46 22.05 -16.09
CA CYS A 387 -3.24 22.87 -16.07
C CYS A 387 -3.51 24.27 -16.61
N ALA A 388 -4.13 24.37 -17.80
CA ALA A 388 -4.47 25.65 -18.40
C ALA A 388 -5.36 26.52 -17.48
N LYS A 389 -6.38 25.93 -16.86
CA LYS A 389 -7.27 26.63 -15.91
C LYS A 389 -6.54 27.09 -14.64
N ILE A 390 -5.70 26.23 -14.06
CA ILE A 390 -4.95 26.54 -12.83
C ILE A 390 -3.97 27.68 -13.11
N VAL A 391 -3.16 27.55 -14.15
CA VAL A 391 -2.14 28.55 -14.51
C VAL A 391 -2.78 29.88 -14.93
N GLN A 392 -3.94 29.86 -15.60
CA GLN A 392 -4.70 31.08 -15.88
C GLN A 392 -5.20 31.76 -14.60
N LYS A 393 -5.63 31.00 -13.60
CA LYS A 393 -6.18 31.54 -12.34
C LYS A 393 -5.10 32.09 -11.41
N ILE A 394 -4.01 31.33 -11.21
CA ILE A 394 -3.01 31.61 -10.16
C ILE A 394 -1.56 31.67 -10.66
N GLY A 395 -1.29 31.33 -11.91
CA GLY A 395 0.08 31.36 -12.46
C GLY A 395 0.53 32.77 -12.82
N GLY A 396 1.82 33.04 -12.65
CA GLY A 396 2.45 34.28 -13.12
C GLY A 396 2.66 34.32 -14.63
N GLU A 397 3.28 35.39 -15.14
CA GLU A 397 3.47 35.59 -16.58
C GLU A 397 4.39 34.51 -17.18
N SER A 398 5.47 34.20 -16.49
CA SER A 398 6.43 33.18 -16.92
C SER A 398 5.84 31.77 -16.86
N GLU A 399 5.11 31.44 -15.79
CA GLU A 399 4.41 30.16 -15.64
C GLU A 399 3.33 29.98 -16.72
N ARG A 400 2.58 31.04 -17.07
CA ARG A 400 1.58 31.03 -18.16
C ARG A 400 2.21 30.79 -19.51
N ARG A 401 3.30 31.51 -19.82
CA ARG A 401 4.06 31.31 -21.05
C ARG A 401 4.58 29.88 -21.16
N ARG A 402 5.21 29.35 -20.11
CA ARG A 402 5.71 27.97 -20.08
C ARG A 402 4.59 26.95 -20.28
N ALA A 403 3.45 27.14 -19.61
CA ALA A 403 2.31 26.23 -19.77
C ALA A 403 1.74 26.21 -21.20
N GLN A 404 1.69 27.35 -21.89
CA GLN A 404 1.29 27.41 -23.31
C GLN A 404 2.35 26.78 -24.22
N ALA A 405 3.62 27.12 -23.99
CA ALA A 405 4.75 26.62 -24.76
C ALA A 405 4.91 25.10 -24.67
N LEU A 406 4.64 24.50 -23.50
CA LEU A 406 4.77 23.07 -23.25
C LEU A 406 3.96 22.20 -24.23
N PHE A 407 2.80 22.68 -24.70
CA PHE A 407 1.94 21.95 -25.65
C PHE A 407 2.09 22.41 -27.10
N ASN A 408 2.91 23.43 -27.36
CA ASN A 408 3.12 23.97 -28.70
C ASN A 408 4.31 23.27 -29.38
N PRO A 409 4.17 22.71 -30.61
CA PRO A 409 5.28 22.13 -31.37
C PRO A 409 6.50 23.04 -31.50
N ASP A 410 6.29 24.35 -31.64
CA ASP A 410 7.34 25.35 -31.79
C ASP A 410 7.66 26.06 -30.45
N GLY A 411 7.12 25.57 -29.33
CA GLY A 411 7.20 26.21 -28.02
C GLY A 411 8.54 26.06 -27.30
N LYS A 412 9.51 25.32 -27.84
CA LYS A 412 10.75 24.97 -27.13
C LYS A 412 11.49 26.20 -26.59
N GLN A 413 11.68 27.22 -27.42
CA GLN A 413 12.38 28.45 -27.01
C GLN A 413 11.58 29.21 -25.93
N ALA A 414 10.27 29.37 -26.12
CA ALA A 414 9.40 30.07 -25.17
C ALA A 414 9.27 29.33 -23.83
N PHE A 415 9.42 28.01 -23.80
CA PHE A 415 9.41 27.21 -22.57
C PHE A 415 10.67 27.44 -21.73
N TRP A 416 11.85 27.43 -22.37
CA TRP A 416 13.13 27.59 -21.68
C TRP A 416 13.53 29.05 -21.43
N GLU A 417 12.81 30.02 -22.00
CA GLU A 417 13.06 31.44 -21.76
C GLU A 417 12.98 31.81 -20.27
N GLY A 418 14.08 32.40 -19.78
CA GLY A 418 14.26 32.79 -18.37
C GLY A 418 14.53 31.62 -17.41
N SER A 419 14.71 30.40 -17.93
CA SER A 419 15.06 29.22 -17.15
C SER A 419 16.55 29.21 -16.79
N ARG A 420 16.88 28.70 -15.59
CA ARG A 420 18.27 28.38 -15.22
C ARG A 420 18.85 27.18 -15.99
N PHE A 421 18.00 26.43 -16.69
CA PHE A 421 18.37 25.32 -17.55
C PHE A 421 18.45 25.75 -19.01
N GLY A 422 19.41 25.19 -19.75
CA GLY A 422 19.59 25.46 -21.17
C GLY A 422 18.53 24.81 -22.06
N ASP A 423 18.46 25.28 -23.31
CA ASP A 423 17.58 24.71 -24.31
C ASP A 423 17.85 23.20 -24.47
N ALA A 424 16.78 22.40 -24.50
CA ALA A 424 16.86 20.95 -24.66
C ALA A 424 17.45 20.17 -23.47
N PHE A 425 17.51 20.75 -22.27
CA PHE A 425 18.02 20.07 -21.07
C PHE A 425 17.39 18.67 -20.87
N ILE A 426 16.07 18.55 -21.06
CA ILE A 426 15.38 17.27 -21.24
C ILE A 426 14.92 17.14 -22.70
N PRO A 427 15.60 16.34 -23.54
CA PRO A 427 15.21 16.13 -24.92
C PRO A 427 13.80 15.53 -25.03
N GLY A 428 13.00 16.03 -25.97
CA GLY A 428 11.65 15.52 -26.25
C GLY A 428 10.55 15.97 -25.28
N LEU A 429 10.86 16.76 -24.23
CA LEU A 429 9.87 17.27 -23.29
C LEU A 429 8.83 18.21 -23.95
N VAL A 430 9.28 19.03 -24.89
CA VAL A 430 8.46 19.98 -25.64
C VAL A 430 8.47 19.59 -27.13
N PRO A 431 7.30 19.35 -27.76
CA PRO A 431 5.96 19.43 -27.20
C PRO A 431 5.54 18.20 -26.38
N LEU A 432 4.82 18.45 -25.28
CA LEU A 432 4.10 17.43 -24.51
C LEU A 432 2.87 16.95 -25.29
N ARG A 433 2.82 15.65 -25.58
CA ARG A 433 1.74 15.03 -26.36
C ARG A 433 0.53 14.77 -25.48
N VAL A 434 -0.66 14.77 -26.08
CA VAL A 434 -1.93 14.55 -25.37
C VAL A 434 -2.63 13.31 -25.92
N TYR A 435 -3.09 12.42 -25.04
CA TYR A 435 -3.86 11.26 -25.48
C TYR A 435 -5.18 11.69 -26.14
N PRO A 436 -5.69 10.92 -27.12
CA PRO A 436 -6.90 11.30 -27.86
C PRO A 436 -8.19 11.21 -27.04
N GLN A 437 -8.19 10.49 -25.91
CA GLN A 437 -9.37 10.23 -25.09
C GLN A 437 -9.08 10.48 -23.60
N HIS A 438 -10.11 10.77 -22.81
CA HIS A 438 -9.96 10.97 -21.37
C HIS A 438 -9.64 9.67 -20.60
N VAL A 439 -10.08 8.51 -21.11
CA VAL A 439 -9.88 7.19 -20.49
C VAL A 439 -9.46 6.20 -21.57
N PRO A 440 -8.54 5.26 -21.31
CA PRO A 440 -8.18 4.23 -22.29
C PRO A 440 -9.37 3.34 -22.66
N THR A 441 -9.52 3.00 -23.94
CA THR A 441 -10.57 2.08 -24.43
C THR A 441 -10.33 0.63 -23.98
N ALA A 442 -9.09 0.27 -23.64
CA ALA A 442 -8.72 -1.09 -23.26
C ALA A 442 -9.54 -1.59 -22.05
N THR A 443 -10.23 -2.72 -22.21
CA THR A 443 -11.01 -3.39 -21.16
C THR A 443 -10.16 -4.33 -20.30
N SER A 444 -9.05 -4.83 -20.83
CA SER A 444 -8.10 -5.71 -20.16
C SER A 444 -6.68 -5.48 -20.70
N LEU A 445 -5.66 -5.74 -19.88
CA LEU A 445 -4.28 -5.77 -20.35
C LEU A 445 -4.04 -7.04 -21.20
N PRO A 446 -3.22 -6.97 -22.27
CA PRO A 446 -2.88 -8.14 -23.07
C PRO A 446 -2.07 -9.17 -22.25
N ASN A 447 -2.30 -10.45 -22.54
CA ASN A 447 -1.95 -11.68 -21.82
C ASN A 447 -2.90 -12.06 -20.66
N PRO A 448 -3.45 -13.29 -20.62
CA PRO A 448 -4.27 -13.78 -19.52
C PRO A 448 -3.44 -14.36 -18.36
N LYS A 449 -2.23 -14.86 -18.61
CA LYS A 449 -1.34 -15.37 -17.54
C LYS A 449 -0.27 -14.33 -17.22
N PRO A 450 -0.15 -13.88 -15.97
CA PRO A 450 0.96 -13.01 -15.59
C PRO A 450 2.24 -13.84 -15.55
N THR A 451 3.28 -13.42 -16.28
CA THR A 451 4.56 -14.13 -16.30
C THR A 451 5.64 -13.47 -15.44
N THR A 452 5.46 -12.20 -15.07
CA THR A 452 6.44 -11.44 -14.27
C THR A 452 5.78 -10.67 -13.10
N PRO A 453 6.53 -10.35 -12.02
CA PRO A 453 6.06 -9.50 -10.93
C PRO A 453 5.58 -8.12 -11.39
N TYR A 454 6.22 -7.57 -12.44
CA TYR A 454 5.79 -6.35 -13.10
C TYR A 454 4.37 -6.47 -13.66
N GLU A 455 4.08 -7.54 -14.41
CA GLU A 455 2.75 -7.73 -15.01
C GLU A 455 1.67 -7.93 -13.95
N ILE A 456 2.00 -8.61 -12.85
CA ILE A 456 1.12 -8.75 -11.69
C ILE A 456 0.77 -7.37 -11.12
N PHE A 457 1.78 -6.56 -10.81
CA PHE A 457 1.59 -5.23 -10.26
C PHE A 457 0.77 -4.34 -11.22
N ALA A 458 1.12 -4.34 -12.50
CA ALA A 458 0.44 -3.57 -13.53
C ALA A 458 -1.05 -3.96 -13.65
N ARG A 459 -1.39 -5.25 -13.62
CA ARG A 459 -2.79 -5.69 -13.63
C ARG A 459 -3.57 -5.25 -12.41
N ARG A 460 -2.98 -5.39 -11.22
CA ARG A 460 -3.61 -4.94 -9.97
C ARG A 460 -3.84 -3.44 -9.97
N LEU A 461 -2.87 -2.66 -10.47
CA LEU A 461 -2.98 -1.22 -10.59
C LEU A 461 -4.08 -0.83 -11.59
N PHE A 462 -4.08 -1.44 -12.79
CA PHE A 462 -5.10 -1.21 -13.81
C PHE A 462 -6.51 -1.46 -13.27
N ARG A 463 -6.73 -2.62 -12.63
CA ARG A 463 -8.03 -2.96 -12.07
C ARG A 463 -8.43 -2.01 -10.93
N THR A 464 -7.51 -1.71 -10.03
CA THR A 464 -7.78 -0.79 -8.91
C THR A 464 -8.15 0.58 -9.43
N CYS A 465 -7.42 1.13 -10.41
CA CYS A 465 -7.78 2.39 -11.06
C CYS A 465 -9.18 2.33 -11.70
N ARG A 466 -9.52 1.24 -12.40
CA ARG A 466 -10.88 1.07 -12.99
C ARG A 466 -11.98 0.99 -11.93
N ILE A 467 -11.75 0.26 -10.85
CA ILE A 467 -12.68 0.16 -9.73
C ILE A 467 -12.85 1.54 -9.09
N LEU A 468 -11.74 2.22 -8.78
CA LEU A 468 -11.76 3.55 -8.18
C LEU A 468 -12.46 4.57 -9.08
N LEU A 469 -12.37 4.45 -10.40
CA LEU A 469 -13.07 5.32 -11.35
C LEU A 469 -14.50 4.87 -11.68
N SER A 470 -14.96 3.72 -11.16
CA SER A 470 -16.29 3.20 -11.45
C SER A 470 -17.38 3.90 -10.62
N PRO A 471 -18.55 4.22 -11.21
CA PRO A 471 -19.67 4.82 -10.48
C PRO A 471 -20.19 3.95 -9.33
N SER A 472 -20.09 2.62 -9.46
CA SER A 472 -20.57 1.66 -8.46
C SER A 472 -19.70 1.64 -7.21
N HIS A 473 -18.38 1.76 -7.34
CA HIS A 473 -17.47 1.84 -6.18
C HIS A 473 -17.66 3.14 -5.41
N ALA A 474 -17.88 4.25 -6.12
CA ALA A 474 -18.22 5.54 -5.53
C ALA A 474 -19.46 5.46 -4.63
N GLN A 475 -20.49 4.80 -5.14
CA GLN A 475 -21.74 4.57 -4.43
C GLN A 475 -21.58 3.57 -3.28
N ALA A 476 -20.75 2.53 -3.44
CA ALA A 476 -20.48 1.53 -2.40
C ALA A 476 -19.71 2.12 -1.21
N GLN A 477 -18.69 2.94 -1.45
CA GLN A 477 -17.97 3.64 -0.36
C GLN A 477 -18.86 4.67 0.35
N ALA A 478 -19.75 5.36 -0.36
CA ALA A 478 -20.73 6.28 0.25
C ALA A 478 -21.71 5.54 1.17
N ARG A 479 -22.16 4.35 0.77
CA ARG A 479 -23.06 3.49 1.57
C ARG A 479 -22.38 2.93 2.82
N LEU A 480 -21.12 2.51 2.72
CA LEU A 480 -20.34 2.00 3.85
C LEU A 480 -20.04 3.06 4.92
N LYS A 481 -20.08 4.35 4.55
CA LYS A 481 -19.83 5.49 5.46
C LYS A 481 -21.11 6.20 5.94
N GLY A 482 -22.29 5.65 5.64
CA GLY A 482 -23.57 6.17 6.14
C GLY A 482 -24.03 7.49 5.51
N THR A 483 -23.52 7.87 4.34
CA THR A 483 -23.90 9.12 3.65
C THR A 483 -24.82 8.84 2.46
N THR A 484 -25.96 9.54 2.37
CA THR A 484 -26.97 9.44 1.29
C THR A 484 -26.60 10.19 0.01
N VAL A 485 -25.55 11.01 0.06
CA VAL A 485 -24.96 11.67 -1.11
C VAL A 485 -23.81 10.80 -1.64
N PRO A 486 -23.74 10.48 -2.94
CA PRO A 486 -22.57 9.85 -3.51
C PRO A 486 -21.34 10.64 -3.07
N LEU A 487 -20.34 9.97 -2.50
CA LEU A 487 -19.08 10.62 -2.16
C LEU A 487 -18.56 11.22 -3.46
N GLY A 488 -18.64 12.54 -3.59
CA GLY A 488 -18.27 13.25 -4.79
C GLY A 488 -16.80 12.99 -5.07
N TYR A 489 -16.53 12.08 -6.00
CA TYR A 489 -15.45 12.33 -6.94
C TYR A 489 -15.74 13.72 -7.49
N ALA A 490 -14.75 14.58 -7.65
CA ALA A 490 -14.93 15.84 -8.34
C ALA A 490 -15.23 15.57 -9.84
N THR A 491 -16.40 15.03 -10.14
CA THR A 491 -17.16 15.20 -11.38
C THR A 491 -17.93 16.50 -11.23
N GLU A 492 -17.21 17.61 -11.28
CA GLU A 492 -17.81 18.93 -11.39
C GLU A 492 -17.40 19.47 -12.77
N LEU A 493 -18.28 19.22 -13.74
CA LEU A 493 -18.54 20.17 -14.83
C LEU A 493 -19.47 21.31 -14.32
N GLY A 494 -19.51 21.57 -13.00
CA GLY A 494 -20.17 22.70 -12.35
C GLY A 494 -19.18 23.80 -11.94
N PRO A 495 -19.67 25.00 -11.53
CA PRO A 495 -18.85 26.18 -11.29
C PRO A 495 -17.89 25.96 -10.11
N PRO A 496 -16.73 26.62 -10.10
CA PRO A 496 -15.73 26.43 -9.06
C PRO A 496 -16.29 26.88 -7.71
N GLY A 497 -16.37 25.97 -6.74
CA GLY A 497 -16.38 26.34 -5.34
C GLY A 497 -15.06 27.03 -4.99
N ASP A 498 -15.15 28.19 -4.35
CA ASP A 498 -14.05 29.08 -3.99
C ASP A 498 -13.11 28.50 -2.93
N MET A 499 -12.25 27.55 -3.30
CA MET A 499 -11.07 27.21 -2.50
C MET A 499 -9.81 27.11 -3.38
N PRO A 500 -8.72 27.81 -3.03
CA PRO A 500 -7.44 27.62 -3.66
C PRO A 500 -6.91 26.20 -3.36
N LEU A 501 -6.21 25.63 -4.33
CA LEU A 501 -5.46 24.39 -4.18
C LEU A 501 -4.34 24.61 -3.15
N ALA A 502 -4.65 24.45 -1.86
CA ALA A 502 -3.63 24.42 -0.82
C ALA A 502 -2.68 23.23 -1.08
N PRO A 503 -1.37 23.39 -0.84
CA PRO A 503 -0.42 22.30 -0.96
C PRO A 503 -0.84 21.19 0.01
N SER A 504 -1.03 19.97 -0.49
CA SER A 504 -1.23 18.79 0.36
C SER A 504 0.10 18.45 1.03
N ILE A 505 0.46 19.18 2.08
CA ILE A 505 1.64 18.89 2.89
C ILE A 505 1.26 17.89 3.97
N ASP A 506 1.97 16.76 3.98
CA ASP A 506 1.98 15.79 5.08
C ASP A 506 2.91 16.37 6.17
N THR A 507 2.48 17.41 6.90
CA THR A 507 3.21 17.89 8.08
C THR A 507 2.96 16.92 9.24
N GLY A 508 3.99 16.17 9.62
CA GLY A 508 3.95 15.12 10.64
C GLY A 508 3.80 15.63 12.08
N THR A 509 2.80 16.45 12.39
CA THR A 509 2.46 16.86 13.76
C THR A 509 0.96 16.69 14.03
N PRO A 510 0.56 15.95 15.09
CA PRO A 510 -0.85 15.83 15.46
C PRO A 510 -1.32 17.15 16.09
N SER A 511 -2.27 17.85 15.46
CA SER A 511 -2.99 18.93 16.14
C SER A 511 -4.04 18.32 17.09
N PRO A 512 -4.11 18.77 18.36
CA PRO A 512 -5.02 18.23 19.34
C PRO A 512 -6.41 18.89 19.23
N SER A 513 -7.44 18.05 19.40
CA SER A 513 -8.81 18.37 19.80
C SER A 513 -9.82 18.73 18.70
N VAL A 514 -11.06 18.24 18.68
CA VAL A 514 -11.83 17.24 19.45
C VAL A 514 -13.14 16.98 18.66
N LEU A 515 -13.73 15.78 18.80
CA LEU A 515 -15.08 15.30 18.36
C LEU A 515 -15.24 14.60 16.99
N ALA A 516 -15.27 13.27 17.10
CA ALA A 516 -16.05 12.27 16.35
C ALA A 516 -16.77 12.68 15.06
N GLY A 517 -16.29 12.15 13.92
CA GLY A 517 -16.95 12.22 12.62
C GLY A 517 -15.93 12.18 11.48
N SER A 518 -15.66 10.99 10.93
CA SER A 518 -14.63 10.77 9.91
C SER A 518 -14.86 11.64 8.66
N ARG A 519 -13.98 12.64 8.46
CA ARG A 519 -13.92 13.45 7.23
C ARG A 519 -13.64 12.56 5.99
N PRO A 520 -14.12 12.94 4.79
CA PRO A 520 -13.81 12.23 3.54
C PRO A 520 -12.30 12.16 3.29
N ASN A 521 -11.85 11.13 2.58
CA ASN A 521 -10.43 10.92 2.28
C ASN A 521 -10.00 11.94 1.20
N THR A 522 -9.70 13.18 1.61
CA THR A 522 -9.31 14.34 0.77
C THR A 522 -8.03 14.15 -0.04
N ARG A 523 -7.40 12.97 0.01
CA ARG A 523 -6.05 12.69 -0.50
C ARG A 523 -5.99 11.98 -1.86
N LEU A 524 -7.12 11.52 -2.41
CA LEU A 524 -7.18 10.82 -3.70
C LEU A 524 -7.78 11.71 -4.79
N THR A 525 -7.01 12.05 -5.83
CA THR A 525 -7.51 12.85 -6.96
C THR A 525 -7.84 11.99 -8.18
N ALA A 526 -9.03 12.19 -8.76
CA ALA A 526 -9.48 11.39 -9.89
C ALA A 526 -8.56 11.54 -11.13
N HIS A 527 -7.98 12.72 -11.34
CA HIS A 527 -7.03 12.95 -12.44
C HIS A 527 -5.77 12.09 -12.30
N THR A 528 -5.19 11.98 -11.10
CA THR A 528 -4.00 11.15 -10.85
C THR A 528 -4.33 9.66 -11.05
N VAL A 529 -5.52 9.21 -10.64
CA VAL A 529 -5.98 7.83 -10.91
C VAL A 529 -6.13 7.56 -12.41
N ARG A 530 -6.64 8.52 -13.20
CA ARG A 530 -6.73 8.41 -14.66
C ARG A 530 -5.35 8.43 -15.33
N SER A 531 -4.43 9.25 -14.86
CA SER A 531 -3.03 9.25 -15.31
C SER A 531 -2.39 7.87 -15.08
N MET A 532 -2.53 7.29 -13.88
CA MET A 532 -2.05 5.93 -13.59
C MET A 532 -2.71 4.88 -14.50
N LEU A 533 -4.02 4.99 -14.75
CA LEU A 533 -4.75 4.09 -15.65
C LEU A 533 -4.21 4.15 -17.08
N TRP A 534 -3.91 5.34 -17.61
CA TRP A 534 -3.28 5.52 -18.91
C TRP A 534 -1.89 4.91 -18.95
N GLY A 535 -1.05 5.20 -17.96
CA GLY A 535 0.31 4.67 -17.93
C GLY A 535 0.32 3.14 -17.97
N VAL A 536 -0.45 2.52 -17.09
CA VAL A 536 -0.49 1.06 -17.02
C VAL A 536 -1.18 0.43 -18.24
N SER A 537 -2.22 1.07 -18.80
CA SER A 537 -2.88 0.61 -20.03
C SER A 537 -1.99 0.69 -21.26
N SER A 538 -1.08 1.67 -21.31
CA SER A 538 -0.15 1.89 -22.41
C SER A 538 1.24 1.28 -22.18
N ARG A 539 1.45 0.59 -21.05
CA ARG A 539 2.75 0.05 -20.61
C ARG A 539 3.86 1.12 -20.58
N VAL A 540 3.53 2.29 -20.05
CA VAL A 540 4.45 3.42 -19.88
C VAL A 540 4.49 3.86 -18.41
N THR A 541 5.66 4.31 -17.96
CA THR A 541 5.86 4.87 -16.63
C THR A 541 4.98 6.10 -16.44
N THR A 542 4.20 6.13 -15.36
CA THR A 542 3.50 7.36 -14.93
C THR A 542 4.35 8.10 -13.92
N LEU A 543 4.69 9.34 -14.24
CA LEU A 543 5.40 10.26 -13.36
C LEU A 543 4.41 11.22 -12.68
N THR A 544 4.42 11.23 -11.35
CA THR A 544 3.54 12.08 -10.54
C THR A 544 4.26 12.64 -9.33
N ALA A 545 3.81 13.80 -8.87
CA ALA A 545 4.25 14.43 -7.63
C ALA A 545 3.22 14.23 -6.50
N ASN A 546 2.08 13.58 -6.81
CA ASN A 546 0.99 13.37 -5.89
C ASN A 546 1.17 12.05 -5.11
N ARG A 547 2.15 12.08 -4.20
CA ARG A 547 2.51 10.97 -3.29
C ARG A 547 1.30 10.44 -2.51
N ALA A 548 0.40 11.34 -2.07
CA ALA A 548 -0.77 10.99 -1.27
C ALA A 548 -1.77 10.12 -2.05
N SER A 549 -2.06 10.48 -3.31
CA SER A 549 -2.93 9.68 -4.18
C SER A 549 -2.31 8.33 -4.52
N VAL A 550 -0.99 8.26 -4.74
CA VAL A 550 -0.29 6.98 -4.94
C VAL A 550 -0.43 6.09 -3.70
N ARG A 551 -0.17 6.59 -2.49
CA ARG A 551 -0.39 5.81 -1.25
C ARG A 551 -1.82 5.29 -1.12
N ALA A 552 -2.80 6.14 -1.43
CA ALA A 552 -4.20 5.77 -1.35
C ALA A 552 -4.54 4.64 -2.35
N VAL A 553 -4.10 4.76 -3.61
CA VAL A 553 -4.30 3.69 -4.62
C VAL A 553 -3.62 2.40 -4.20
N LEU A 554 -2.37 2.45 -3.72
CA LEU A 554 -1.65 1.25 -3.29
C LEU A 554 -2.28 0.59 -2.05
N ARG A 555 -2.85 1.38 -1.14
CA ARG A 555 -3.65 0.86 -0.02
C ARG A 555 -4.89 0.13 -0.51
N GLU A 556 -5.62 0.72 -1.46
CA GLU A 556 -6.79 0.08 -2.07
C GLU A 556 -6.41 -1.18 -2.86
N MET A 557 -5.27 -1.17 -3.56
CA MET A 557 -4.71 -2.36 -4.21
C MET A 557 -4.47 -3.49 -3.20
N LYS A 558 -3.90 -3.16 -2.02
CA LYS A 558 -3.72 -4.15 -0.93
C LYS A 558 -5.07 -4.66 -0.42
N ILE A 559 -6.05 -3.79 -0.18
CA ILE A 559 -7.39 -4.19 0.28
C ILE A 559 -8.06 -5.12 -0.73
N LEU A 560 -8.07 -4.74 -2.01
CA LEU A 560 -8.65 -5.51 -3.11
C LEU A 560 -7.92 -6.82 -3.38
N ALA A 561 -6.61 -6.87 -3.16
CA ALA A 561 -5.82 -8.10 -3.19
C ALA A 561 -6.13 -9.02 -1.99
N GLY A 562 -7.05 -8.61 -1.10
CA GLY A 562 -7.29 -9.29 0.16
C GLY A 562 -6.02 -9.25 0.99
N ILE A 563 -5.46 -8.09 1.29
CA ILE A 563 -4.30 -7.88 2.18
C ILE A 563 -4.67 -6.83 3.24
N GLY A 564 -5.97 -6.67 3.52
CA GLY A 564 -6.49 -5.65 4.45
C GLY A 564 -5.94 -5.81 5.87
N THR A 565 -5.62 -4.66 6.49
CA THR A 565 -5.12 -4.51 7.86
C THR A 565 -6.14 -4.98 8.88
N GLY A 566 -5.77 -5.95 9.73
CA GLY A 566 -6.41 -6.11 11.03
C GLY A 566 -6.13 -4.87 11.90
N ALA A 567 -6.93 -4.66 12.94
CA ALA A 567 -6.91 -3.47 13.78
C ALA A 567 -5.59 -3.22 14.56
N ASP A 568 -4.58 -4.10 14.46
CA ASP A 568 -3.42 -4.13 15.36
C ASP A 568 -2.14 -3.44 14.83
N ASP A 569 -2.09 -3.01 13.56
CA ASP A 569 -0.86 -2.50 12.93
C ASP A 569 -0.68 -0.96 12.99
N ALA A 570 -1.48 -0.25 13.80
CA ALA A 570 -1.48 1.22 13.81
C ALA A 570 -0.37 1.88 14.65
N GLU A 571 0.39 1.14 15.45
CA GLU A 571 1.42 1.73 16.33
C GLU A 571 2.81 1.09 16.11
N GLY A 572 3.76 1.90 15.66
CA GLY A 572 5.18 1.55 15.69
C GLY A 572 5.95 1.92 14.43
N VAL A 573 6.19 3.22 14.23
CA VAL A 573 7.30 3.68 13.38
C VAL A 573 8.05 4.76 14.15
N ALA A 574 9.11 4.36 14.85
CA ALA A 574 10.15 5.26 15.33
C ALA A 574 11.47 4.84 14.68
N ARG A 575 12.19 5.86 14.19
CA ARG A 575 13.42 5.83 13.41
C ARG A 575 14.60 5.28 14.23
N ASP A 576 15.57 4.68 13.55
CA ASP A 576 17.00 4.98 13.71
C ASP A 576 17.77 4.48 12.47
N ASP A 577 18.55 5.39 11.87
CA ASP A 577 19.46 5.17 10.73
C ASP A 577 20.91 5.26 11.23
N ALA A 578 21.78 4.37 10.77
CA ALA A 578 23.22 4.60 10.74
C ALA A 578 23.84 3.86 9.54
N GLY A 579 24.41 4.63 8.60
CA GLY A 579 24.83 4.17 7.28
C GLY A 579 26.24 3.55 7.18
N SER A 580 26.62 3.19 5.95
CA SER A 580 28.01 3.17 5.48
C SER A 580 28.08 3.06 3.95
N SER A 581 28.99 3.83 3.37
CA SER A 581 29.27 4.03 1.94
C SER A 581 30.38 3.12 1.42
N GLY A 582 30.31 2.68 0.15
CA GLY A 582 31.42 1.99 -0.51
C GLY A 582 31.30 1.77 -2.02
N SER A 583 32.12 2.55 -2.75
CA SER A 583 32.59 2.54 -4.15
C SER A 583 32.37 1.35 -5.12
N THR A 584 32.14 1.76 -6.37
CA THR A 584 32.02 1.12 -7.71
C THR A 584 33.13 0.17 -8.19
N CYS A 585 32.75 -0.83 -8.99
CA CYS A 585 33.43 -1.32 -10.20
C CYS A 585 32.38 -1.99 -11.14
N GLU A 586 32.37 -1.57 -12.41
CA GLU A 586 31.38 -1.91 -13.44
C GLU A 586 31.66 -3.26 -14.13
N GLN A 587 30.60 -4.00 -14.46
CA GLN A 587 30.59 -4.91 -15.60
C GLN A 587 29.17 -5.04 -16.16
N GLU A 588 29.02 -4.55 -17.39
CA GLU A 588 27.78 -4.49 -18.15
C GLU A 588 27.27 -5.90 -18.50
N LYS A 589 25.98 -6.15 -18.26
CA LYS A 589 25.21 -7.20 -18.90
C LYS A 589 23.91 -6.64 -19.44
N GLU A 590 23.63 -6.98 -20.69
CA GLU A 590 22.51 -6.53 -21.49
C GLU A 590 21.14 -6.87 -20.89
N VAL A 591 20.21 -5.96 -21.15
CA VAL A 591 18.92 -5.74 -20.49
C VAL A 591 17.87 -6.76 -20.92
N GLY A 592 17.47 -7.62 -19.98
CA GLY A 592 16.15 -8.25 -19.98
C GLY A 592 15.10 -7.30 -19.38
N ASP A 593 13.85 -7.45 -19.81
CA ASP A 593 12.65 -6.62 -19.52
C ASP A 593 12.24 -6.51 -18.02
N GLU A 594 13.09 -6.92 -17.08
CA GLU A 594 12.80 -7.02 -15.63
C GLU A 594 13.04 -5.72 -14.85
N GLY A 595 13.42 -4.62 -15.52
CA GLY A 595 13.87 -3.38 -14.88
C GLY A 595 13.02 -2.15 -15.19
N ILE A 596 11.73 -2.26 -15.52
CA ILE A 596 10.90 -1.10 -15.90
C ILE A 596 10.01 -0.62 -14.73
N ALA A 597 10.02 0.70 -14.46
CA ALA A 597 9.15 1.34 -13.47
C ALA A 597 7.73 1.55 -14.04
N VAL A 598 6.70 1.17 -13.28
CA VAL A 598 5.29 1.48 -13.58
C VAL A 598 4.92 2.88 -13.09
N LEU A 599 5.34 3.23 -11.87
CA LEU A 599 5.16 4.57 -11.32
C LEU A 599 6.51 5.15 -10.92
N TRP A 600 6.68 6.44 -11.15
CA TRP A 600 7.78 7.25 -10.65
C TRP A 600 7.17 8.40 -9.85
N VAL A 601 7.51 8.46 -8.56
CA VAL A 601 6.99 9.48 -7.65
C VAL A 601 8.11 10.43 -7.27
N VAL A 602 7.88 11.72 -7.52
CA VAL A 602 8.78 12.82 -7.17
C VAL A 602 8.15 13.68 -6.07
N GLU A 603 8.93 14.59 -5.51
CA GLU A 603 8.39 15.55 -4.54
C GLU A 603 7.34 16.49 -5.14
N PRO A 604 6.30 16.85 -4.37
CA PRO A 604 5.31 17.83 -4.81
C PRO A 604 5.98 19.18 -5.11
N ARG A 605 5.55 19.78 -6.22
CA ARG A 605 5.88 21.15 -6.57
C ARG A 605 4.61 21.95 -6.90
N SER A 606 4.52 23.19 -6.41
CA SER A 606 3.42 24.13 -6.72
C SER A 606 3.89 25.32 -7.56
N LEU A 607 2.94 26.04 -8.18
CA LEU A 607 3.16 27.37 -8.74
C LEU A 607 3.56 28.35 -7.64
N ALA A 608 4.41 29.32 -7.98
CA ALA A 608 5.08 30.15 -6.98
C ALA A 608 5.37 31.59 -7.45
N GLU A 609 5.32 31.88 -8.76
CA GLU A 609 5.74 33.19 -9.30
C GLU A 609 5.02 34.36 -8.64
N GLN A 610 3.69 34.30 -8.53
CA GLN A 610 2.87 35.36 -7.92
C GLN A 610 3.05 35.51 -6.40
N MET A 611 3.73 34.56 -5.75
CA MET A 611 3.97 34.55 -4.31
C MET A 611 5.40 34.96 -3.94
N ARG A 612 6.23 35.29 -4.94
CA ARG A 612 7.57 35.79 -4.69
C ARG A 612 7.52 37.24 -4.23
N SER A 613 8.29 37.56 -3.19
CA SER A 613 8.35 38.89 -2.60
C SER A 613 8.84 39.95 -3.61
N ASP A 614 9.76 39.61 -4.50
CA ASP A 614 10.29 40.53 -5.52
C ASP A 614 9.28 40.84 -6.65
N VAL A 615 8.45 39.86 -7.04
CA VAL A 615 7.37 40.06 -8.03
C VAL A 615 6.24 40.90 -7.44
N VAL A 616 5.86 40.63 -6.18
CA VAL A 616 4.82 41.39 -5.48
C VAL A 616 5.25 42.86 -5.29
N ASN A 617 6.50 43.10 -4.89
CA ASN A 617 7.02 44.46 -4.69
C ASN A 617 7.11 45.26 -6.01
N ALA A 618 7.41 44.60 -7.14
CA ALA A 618 7.44 45.25 -8.45
C ALA A 618 6.05 45.69 -8.93
N GLY A 619 4.99 44.96 -8.56
CA GLY A 619 3.60 45.30 -8.91
C GLY A 619 3.02 46.49 -8.13
N GLU A 620 3.49 46.76 -6.91
CA GLU A 620 3.04 47.92 -6.12
C GLU A 620 3.62 49.26 -6.61
N GLY A 621 4.72 49.24 -7.36
CA GLY A 621 5.37 50.45 -7.90
C GLY A 621 4.73 51.04 -9.18
N VAL A 622 3.66 50.44 -9.71
CA VAL A 622 3.04 50.83 -11.00
C VAL A 622 1.71 51.59 -10.82
N ASN A 623 1.21 51.73 -9.59
CA ASN A 623 0.05 52.58 -9.27
C ASN A 623 0.47 53.80 -8.43
N THR A 624 1.23 54.72 -9.03
CA THR A 624 1.36 56.11 -8.55
C THR A 624 1.09 57.08 -9.68
#